data_AF-A0A2T2W6B5-F1
#
_entry.id   AF-A0A2T2W6B5-F1
#
_cell.length_a   1.000
_cell.length_b   1.000
_cell.length_c   1.000
_cell.angle_alpha   90.00
_cell.angle_beta   90.00
_cell.angle_gamma   90.00
#
_symmetry.space_group_name_H-M   'P 1'
#
loop_
_entity.id
_entity.type
_entity.pdbx_description
1 polymer ?
#
loop_
_entity_poly.entity_id
_entity_poly.type
_entity_poly.pdbx_seq_one_letter_code
_entity_poly.pdbx_strand_id
1 'polypeptide(L)'
;MLIDSDRPHDLARNSQGTALLGDPRNDENLIVSQLHLAFVKFHNAMIDKLKADGVNPGQLFDEAQKLVRWHYQWIVLHEFLPLLVGQNVVDTVLKRGRRFYSTFWRREPYIPVEFSVAAYRFGHSQVRGGYRINDNFAGAIFVPPGSGGNDLSSGKPLPPERAMDWRNFFKLSETGTPQLSQRIDATISRPLFQLPFIPPNMASNPASLAQRNLLRHLTFGLPSGQTVARRMGIAPLSAADLADVAAIDAGLAKSTPLWFYVLREADKRADGRSLGPLGGRIVAEVFIGLLQADELSYLCQQPSWRPTLGEGGDFKMADLLKFAGVGEAPVLPSLAEASAPPAETPQPAEVAAS
;
A
#
# COMPACT_ATOMS: atom_id res chain seq x y z
N MET A 1 3.49 -8.65 23.93
CA MET A 1 3.91 -8.03 22.65
C MET A 1 3.22 -8.76 21.52
N LEU A 2 2.87 -8.07 20.44
CA LEU A 2 2.15 -8.63 19.27
C LEU A 2 3.05 -9.41 18.29
N ILE A 3 4.28 -9.74 18.70
CA ILE A 3 5.28 -10.44 17.87
C ILE A 3 5.55 -11.79 18.52
N ASP A 4 5.55 -12.84 17.71
CA ASP A 4 5.99 -14.18 18.08
C ASP A 4 7.52 -14.17 18.27
N SER A 5 7.99 -14.50 19.48
CA SER A 5 9.41 -14.51 19.81
C SER A 5 10.19 -15.55 18.99
N ASP A 6 9.53 -16.62 18.57
CA ASP A 6 10.15 -17.70 17.82
C ASP A 6 10.23 -17.35 16.32
N ARG A 7 9.47 -16.32 15.88
CA ARG A 7 9.39 -15.87 14.49
C ARG A 7 9.43 -14.34 14.40
N PRO A 8 10.55 -13.70 14.77
CA PRO A 8 10.65 -12.24 14.87
C PRO A 8 10.50 -11.49 13.54
N HIS A 9 10.56 -12.21 12.41
CA HIS A 9 10.43 -11.68 11.05
C HIS A 9 9.08 -12.02 10.38
N ASP A 10 8.15 -12.66 11.09
CA ASP A 10 6.80 -12.94 10.59
C ASP A 10 5.74 -12.24 11.44
N LEU A 11 4.53 -12.13 10.88
CA LEU A 11 3.36 -11.75 11.65
C LEU A 11 3.00 -12.83 12.65
N ALA A 12 2.39 -12.44 13.77
CA ALA A 12 1.74 -13.40 14.65
C ALA A 12 0.63 -14.15 13.89
N ARG A 13 0.62 -15.48 14.01
CA ARG A 13 -0.31 -16.36 13.29
C ARG A 13 -1.06 -17.27 14.26
N ASN A 14 -2.28 -17.66 13.89
CA ASN A 14 -3.02 -18.69 14.63
C ASN A 14 -2.50 -20.11 14.30
N SER A 15 -3.08 -21.13 14.92
CA SER A 15 -2.71 -22.54 14.69
C SER A 15 -2.93 -23.05 13.25
N GLN A 16 -3.69 -22.32 12.43
CA GLN A 16 -3.91 -22.62 11.01
C GLN A 16 -2.93 -21.88 10.09
N GLY A 17 -2.00 -21.09 10.65
CA GLY A 17 -1.05 -20.28 9.88
C GLY A 17 -1.60 -18.95 9.36
N THR A 18 -2.83 -18.57 9.73
CA THR A 18 -3.46 -17.31 9.33
C THR A 18 -2.91 -16.15 10.16
N ALA A 19 -2.46 -15.09 9.49
CA ALA A 19 -1.96 -13.89 10.16
C ALA A 19 -3.06 -13.17 10.97
N LEU A 20 -2.70 -12.74 12.18
CA LEU A 20 -3.56 -11.99 13.09
C LEU A 20 -3.49 -10.50 12.77
N LEU A 21 -4.31 -10.06 11.82
CA LEU A 21 -4.33 -8.69 11.30
C LEU A 21 -5.73 -8.08 11.37
N GLY A 22 -5.80 -6.75 11.46
CA GLY A 22 -7.06 -6.01 11.42
C GLY A 22 -7.80 -6.10 10.08
N ASP A 23 -7.07 -6.33 8.98
CA ASP A 23 -7.64 -6.67 7.67
C ASP A 23 -6.85 -7.85 7.09
N PRO A 24 -7.50 -9.02 6.87
CA PRO A 24 -6.82 -10.25 6.47
C PRO A 24 -6.19 -10.18 5.07
N ARG A 25 -6.62 -9.23 4.22
CA ARG A 25 -6.05 -9.06 2.86
C ARG A 25 -4.62 -8.55 2.89
N ASN A 26 -4.18 -7.99 4.01
CA ASN A 26 -2.82 -7.49 4.16
C ASN A 26 -1.77 -8.63 4.24
N ASP A 27 -2.21 -9.89 4.29
CA ASP A 27 -1.34 -11.06 4.11
C ASP A 27 -1.49 -11.69 2.70
N GLU A 28 -1.88 -10.93 1.68
CA GLU A 28 -1.98 -11.42 0.29
C GLU A 28 -0.60 -11.61 -0.35
N ASN A 29 0.34 -10.70 -0.11
CA ASN A 29 1.71 -10.78 -0.60
C ASN A 29 2.71 -10.38 0.47
N LEU A 30 3.93 -10.90 0.35
CA LEU A 30 5.00 -10.76 1.34
C LEU A 30 5.29 -9.29 1.65
N ILE A 31 5.33 -8.41 0.64
CA ILE A 31 5.72 -7.00 0.82
C ILE A 31 4.68 -6.29 1.71
N VAL A 32 3.38 -6.51 1.47
CA VAL A 32 2.32 -5.91 2.29
C VAL A 32 2.31 -6.51 3.70
N SER A 33 2.44 -7.84 3.81
CA SER A 33 2.49 -8.54 5.10
C SER A 33 3.62 -8.00 5.98
N GLN A 34 4.80 -7.83 5.38
CA GLN A 34 5.98 -7.31 6.07
C GLN A 34 5.87 -5.82 6.40
N LEU A 35 5.17 -5.02 5.57
CA LEU A 35 4.87 -3.64 5.91
C LEU A 35 4.02 -3.56 7.19
N HIS A 36 3.03 -4.45 7.33
CA HIS A 36 2.24 -4.56 8.56
C HIS A 36 3.09 -4.97 9.76
N LEU A 37 4.01 -5.91 9.58
CA LEU A 37 4.96 -6.27 10.64
C LEU A 37 5.82 -5.05 11.07
N ALA A 38 6.25 -4.22 10.13
CA ALA A 38 6.99 -3.00 10.43
C ALA A 38 6.16 -2.01 11.26
N PHE A 39 4.87 -1.84 10.97
CA PHE A 39 3.96 -1.03 11.80
C PHE A 39 3.71 -1.63 13.19
N VAL A 40 3.62 -2.96 13.31
CA VAL A 40 3.52 -3.65 14.61
C VAL A 40 4.78 -3.42 15.44
N LYS A 41 5.97 -3.55 14.84
CA LYS A 41 7.25 -3.26 15.49
C LYS A 41 7.36 -1.78 15.87
N PHE A 42 6.92 -0.87 15.00
CA PHE A 42 6.87 0.57 15.29
C PHE A 42 5.98 0.88 16.50
N HIS A 43 4.79 0.25 16.59
CA HIS A 43 3.90 0.40 17.73
C HIS A 43 4.52 -0.13 19.03
N ASN A 44 5.16 -1.31 19.01
CA ASN A 44 5.85 -1.85 20.18
C ASN A 44 7.00 -0.94 20.63
N ALA A 45 7.81 -0.43 19.69
CA ALA A 45 8.89 0.52 19.99
C ALA A 45 8.35 1.83 20.57
N MET A 46 7.19 2.29 20.10
CA MET A 46 6.51 3.47 20.66
C MET A 46 6.04 3.22 22.09
N ILE A 47 5.48 2.04 22.39
CA ILE A 47 5.12 1.65 23.77
C ILE A 47 6.36 1.70 24.68
N ASP A 48 7.48 1.14 24.24
CA ASP A 48 8.70 1.10 25.06
C ASP A 48 9.28 2.51 25.28
N LYS A 49 9.23 3.38 24.26
CA LYS A 49 9.53 4.79 24.41
C LYS A 49 8.62 5.47 25.45
N LEU A 50 7.30 5.28 25.35
CA LEU A 50 6.34 5.92 26.27
C LEU A 50 6.51 5.42 27.71
N LYS A 51 6.85 4.14 27.92
CA LYS A 51 7.23 3.62 29.23
C LYS A 51 8.46 4.35 29.79
N ALA A 52 9.50 4.51 28.96
CA ALA A 52 10.72 5.21 29.35
C ALA A 52 10.46 6.70 29.66
N ASP A 53 9.51 7.32 28.96
CA ASP A 53 9.06 8.69 29.19
C ASP A 53 8.14 8.82 30.43
N GLY A 54 7.83 7.71 31.14
CA GLY A 54 7.05 7.71 32.37
C GLY A 54 5.53 7.77 32.18
N VAL A 55 5.01 7.46 30.98
CA VAL A 55 3.57 7.37 30.73
C VAL A 55 2.95 6.24 31.55
N ASN A 56 1.76 6.50 32.09
CA ASN A 56 1.03 5.53 32.93
C ASN A 56 0.81 4.21 32.17
N PRO A 57 1.12 3.03 32.77
CA PRO A 57 0.88 1.73 32.17
C PRO A 57 -0.52 1.52 31.57
N GLY A 58 -1.55 2.07 32.23
CA GLY A 58 -2.94 1.98 31.77
C GLY A 58 -3.28 2.81 30.53
N GLN A 59 -2.38 3.72 30.11
CA GLN A 59 -2.55 4.62 28.96
C GLN A 59 -1.60 4.30 27.80
N LEU A 60 -0.63 3.41 27.99
CA LEU A 60 0.44 3.14 27.02
C LEU A 60 -0.09 2.77 25.64
N PHE A 61 -1.10 1.89 25.59
CA PHE A 61 -1.65 1.43 24.32
C PHE A 61 -2.34 2.57 23.57
N ASP A 62 -3.22 3.32 24.23
CA ASP A 62 -3.97 4.41 23.60
C ASP A 62 -3.06 5.55 23.14
N GLU A 63 -2.06 5.89 23.94
CA GLU A 63 -1.06 6.90 23.58
C GLU A 63 -0.16 6.44 22.42
N ALA A 64 0.30 5.18 22.44
CA ALA A 64 1.05 4.60 21.33
C ALA A 64 0.21 4.54 20.05
N GLN A 65 -1.06 4.11 20.15
CA GLN A 65 -2.00 4.03 19.04
C GLN A 65 -2.23 5.42 18.42
N LYS A 66 -2.42 6.45 19.25
CA LYS A 66 -2.57 7.85 18.82
C LYS A 66 -1.33 8.34 18.09
N LEU A 67 -0.14 8.19 18.69
CA LEU A 67 1.11 8.66 18.08
C LEU A 67 1.44 7.90 16.79
N VAL A 68 1.23 6.58 16.75
CA VAL A 68 1.42 5.78 15.53
C VAL A 68 0.49 6.25 14.42
N ARG A 69 -0.80 6.48 14.72
CA ARG A 69 -1.76 7.04 13.76
C ARG A 69 -1.30 8.41 13.25
N TRP A 70 -0.88 9.31 14.13
CA TRP A 70 -0.48 10.67 13.74
C TRP A 70 0.79 10.68 12.88
N HIS A 71 1.80 9.87 13.21
CA HIS A 71 2.99 9.72 12.35
C HIS A 71 2.64 9.11 10.99
N TYR A 72 1.74 8.12 10.94
CA TYR A 72 1.26 7.56 9.67
C TYR A 72 0.52 8.60 8.83
N GLN A 73 -0.40 9.36 9.43
CA GLN A 73 -1.13 10.44 8.76
C GLN A 73 -0.18 11.55 8.28
N TRP A 74 0.89 11.83 9.04
CA TRP A 74 1.95 12.76 8.63
C TRP A 74 2.67 12.26 7.38
N ILE A 75 3.14 11.01 7.38
CA ILE A 75 3.76 10.37 6.20
C ILE A 75 2.83 10.45 4.99
N VAL A 76 1.53 10.16 5.17
CA VAL A 76 0.55 10.25 4.08
C VAL A 76 0.49 11.66 3.49
N LEU A 77 0.39 12.70 4.34
CA LEU A 77 0.22 14.08 3.88
C LEU A 77 1.50 14.74 3.38
N HIS A 78 2.65 14.41 3.98
CA HIS A 78 3.92 15.13 3.80
C HIS A 78 4.97 14.36 2.99
N GLU A 79 4.81 13.05 2.78
CA GLU A 79 5.71 12.26 1.93
C GLU A 79 4.94 11.59 0.78
N PHE A 80 3.97 10.74 1.08
CA PHE A 80 3.28 9.93 0.08
C PHE A 80 2.48 10.78 -0.93
N LEU A 81 1.62 11.69 -0.46
CA LEU A 81 0.83 12.53 -1.35
C LEU A 81 1.71 13.45 -2.22
N PRO A 82 2.71 14.18 -1.69
CA PRO A 82 3.62 14.97 -2.53
C PRO A 82 4.33 14.17 -3.61
N LEU A 83 4.80 12.96 -3.29
CA LEU A 83 5.43 12.06 -4.26
C LEU A 83 4.43 11.59 -5.34
N LEU A 84 3.18 11.33 -4.93
CA LEU A 84 2.16 10.76 -5.82
C LEU A 84 1.49 11.80 -6.73
N VAL A 85 1.18 12.99 -6.22
CA VAL A 85 0.38 13.99 -6.94
C VAL A 85 1.11 15.32 -7.19
N GLY A 86 2.32 15.46 -6.67
CA GLY A 86 3.10 16.70 -6.68
C GLY A 86 2.72 17.65 -5.54
N GLN A 87 3.73 18.26 -4.92
CA GLN A 87 3.56 19.18 -3.79
C GLN A 87 2.57 20.32 -4.07
N ASN A 88 2.57 20.88 -5.28
CA ASN A 88 1.67 21.98 -5.65
C ASN A 88 0.18 21.60 -5.53
N VAL A 89 -0.18 20.36 -5.84
CA VAL A 89 -1.58 19.90 -5.71
C VAL A 89 -1.96 19.82 -4.24
N VAL A 90 -1.10 19.23 -3.39
CA VAL A 90 -1.29 19.15 -1.94
C VAL A 90 -1.44 20.54 -1.32
N ASP A 91 -0.49 21.43 -1.61
CA ASP A 91 -0.48 22.82 -1.16
C ASP A 91 -1.76 23.56 -1.58
N THR A 92 -2.19 23.39 -2.83
CA THR A 92 -3.39 24.04 -3.34
C THR A 92 -4.63 23.58 -2.59
N VAL A 93 -4.77 22.29 -2.33
CA VAL A 93 -5.94 21.75 -1.61
C VAL A 93 -5.92 22.18 -0.13
N LEU A 94 -4.76 22.20 0.52
CA LEU A 94 -4.63 22.66 1.91
C LEU A 94 -4.90 24.16 2.05
N LYS A 95 -4.37 25.00 1.14
CA LYS A 95 -4.46 26.47 1.21
C LYS A 95 -5.79 27.01 0.67
N ARG A 96 -6.32 26.44 -0.41
CA ARG A 96 -7.53 26.92 -1.10
C ARG A 96 -8.77 26.05 -0.85
N GLY A 97 -8.61 24.97 -0.09
CA GLY A 97 -9.67 24.03 0.21
C GLY A 97 -9.98 23.02 -0.90
N ARG A 98 -10.81 22.06 -0.54
CA ARG A 98 -11.39 21.04 -1.42
C ARG A 98 -12.50 21.65 -2.28
N ARG A 99 -12.64 21.19 -3.53
CA ARG A 99 -13.65 21.67 -4.49
C ARG A 99 -14.62 20.57 -4.94
N PHE A 100 -14.19 19.32 -4.88
CA PHE A 100 -14.90 18.17 -5.45
C PHE A 100 -15.20 17.10 -4.40
N TYR A 101 -14.33 16.93 -3.39
CA TYR A 101 -14.62 16.07 -2.25
C TYR A 101 -15.35 16.82 -1.14
N SER A 102 -16.60 16.45 -0.90
CA SER A 102 -17.43 17.00 0.17
C SER A 102 -17.97 15.89 1.05
N THR A 103 -17.98 16.09 2.36
CA THR A 103 -18.63 15.18 3.32
C THR A 103 -20.11 15.53 3.54
N PHE A 104 -20.60 16.61 2.93
CA PHE A 104 -21.94 17.16 3.17
C PHE A 104 -23.07 16.14 2.90
N TRP A 105 -22.94 15.35 1.85
CA TRP A 105 -23.98 14.40 1.43
C TRP A 105 -24.25 13.27 2.44
N ARG A 106 -23.24 12.88 3.23
CA ARG A 106 -23.37 11.82 4.24
C ARG A 106 -23.22 12.31 5.67
N ARG A 107 -22.86 13.60 5.86
CA ARG A 107 -22.38 14.17 7.14
C ARG A 107 -21.22 13.40 7.76
N GLU A 108 -20.56 12.55 6.99
CA GLU A 108 -19.49 11.66 7.42
C GLU A 108 -18.44 11.52 6.29
N PRO A 109 -17.16 11.29 6.63
CA PRO A 109 -16.14 10.94 5.66
C PRO A 109 -16.51 9.64 4.92
N TYR A 110 -16.35 9.63 3.60
CA TYR A 110 -16.57 8.44 2.77
C TYR A 110 -15.54 8.32 1.65
N ILE A 111 -15.46 7.13 1.04
CA ILE A 111 -14.61 6.86 -0.11
C ILE A 111 -15.46 6.94 -1.40
N PRO A 112 -15.22 7.92 -2.31
CA PRO A 112 -15.94 8.01 -3.58
C PRO A 112 -15.63 6.83 -4.52
N VAL A 113 -16.56 6.51 -5.42
CA VAL A 113 -16.35 5.45 -6.42
C VAL A 113 -15.29 5.84 -7.45
N GLU A 114 -15.20 7.11 -7.83
CA GLU A 114 -14.16 7.64 -8.72
C GLU A 114 -12.76 7.47 -8.13
N PHE A 115 -12.65 7.54 -6.79
CA PHE A 115 -11.42 7.25 -6.07
C PHE A 115 -11.13 5.74 -6.05
N SER A 116 -12.04 4.95 -5.47
CA SER A 116 -11.80 3.51 -5.18
C SER A 116 -11.82 2.59 -6.41
N VAL A 117 -12.57 2.96 -7.46
CA VAL A 117 -12.74 2.15 -8.67
C VAL A 117 -11.84 2.62 -9.81
N ALA A 118 -11.35 3.86 -9.77
CA ALA A 118 -10.53 4.41 -10.84
C ALA A 118 -9.23 5.06 -10.36
N ALA A 119 -9.28 6.26 -9.77
CA ALA A 119 -8.08 7.07 -9.54
C ALA A 119 -7.06 6.37 -8.64
N TYR A 120 -7.50 5.74 -7.55
CA TYR A 120 -6.63 5.05 -6.58
C TYR A 120 -6.24 3.62 -7.00
N ARG A 121 -6.59 3.20 -8.24
CA ARG A 121 -6.09 1.96 -8.87
C ARG A 121 -4.88 2.20 -9.77
N PHE A 122 -4.27 3.40 -9.69
CA PHE A 122 -3.03 3.71 -10.40
C PHE A 122 -1.90 2.74 -10.03
N GLY A 123 -1.88 2.26 -8.77
CA GLY A 123 -0.86 1.37 -8.25
C GLY A 123 -0.73 0.05 -9.03
N HIS A 124 -1.76 -0.39 -9.76
CA HIS A 124 -1.68 -1.59 -10.59
C HIS A 124 -0.65 -1.46 -11.74
N SER A 125 -0.42 -0.25 -12.24
CA SER A 125 0.61 0.02 -13.26
C SER A 125 2.02 0.00 -12.67
N GLN A 126 2.14 0.36 -11.38
CA GLN A 126 3.41 0.44 -10.67
C GLN A 126 3.98 -0.91 -10.22
N VAL A 127 3.16 -1.97 -10.22
CA VAL A 127 3.57 -3.31 -9.81
C VAL A 127 4.62 -3.88 -10.79
N ARG A 128 5.71 -4.43 -10.24
CA ARG A 128 6.74 -5.16 -10.99
C ARG A 128 6.36 -6.64 -11.10
N GLY A 129 6.87 -7.32 -12.13
CA GLY A 129 6.70 -8.77 -12.26
C GLY A 129 7.37 -9.58 -11.14
N GLY A 130 8.38 -9.01 -10.47
CA GLY A 130 9.08 -9.61 -9.34
C GLY A 130 9.95 -8.60 -8.61
N TYR A 131 10.41 -9.00 -7.42
CA TYR A 131 11.13 -8.15 -6.48
C TYR A 131 12.26 -8.95 -5.82
N ARG A 132 13.40 -8.28 -5.61
CA ARG A 132 14.42 -8.74 -4.66
C ARG A 132 13.99 -8.35 -3.25
N ILE A 133 13.83 -9.33 -2.37
CA ILE A 133 13.34 -9.13 -1.00
C ILE A 133 14.53 -8.86 -0.08
N ASN A 134 15.57 -9.67 -0.20
CA ASN A 134 16.83 -9.53 0.52
C ASN A 134 18.00 -9.99 -0.38
N ASP A 135 19.21 -10.06 0.17
CA ASP A 135 20.42 -10.40 -0.60
C ASP A 135 20.41 -11.85 -1.13
N ASN A 136 19.64 -12.74 -0.51
CA ASN A 136 19.57 -14.17 -0.83
C ASN A 136 18.25 -14.60 -1.49
N PHE A 137 17.22 -13.74 -1.52
CA PHE A 137 15.89 -14.09 -1.99
C PHE A 137 15.28 -13.04 -2.92
N ALA A 138 14.85 -13.50 -4.09
CA ALA A 138 14.01 -12.78 -5.03
C ALA A 138 12.90 -13.68 -5.54
N GLY A 139 11.73 -13.10 -5.84
CA GLY A 139 10.56 -13.85 -6.27
C GLY A 139 9.67 -13.05 -7.22
N ALA A 140 8.83 -13.77 -7.96
CA ALA A 140 7.78 -13.17 -8.76
C ALA A 140 6.63 -12.71 -7.84
N ILE A 141 5.99 -11.58 -8.17
CA ILE A 141 4.88 -11.06 -7.36
C ILE A 141 3.74 -12.07 -7.27
N PHE A 142 3.40 -12.68 -8.40
CA PHE A 142 2.43 -13.76 -8.52
C PHE A 142 2.97 -14.81 -9.49
N VAL A 143 2.79 -16.08 -9.15
CA VAL A 143 3.08 -17.21 -10.03
C VAL A 143 1.78 -17.99 -10.29
N PRO A 144 1.63 -18.62 -11.46
CA PRO A 144 0.54 -19.55 -11.69
C PRO A 144 0.55 -20.68 -10.64
N PRO A 145 -0.62 -21.14 -10.17
CA PRO A 145 -0.69 -22.26 -9.22
C PRO A 145 0.04 -23.49 -9.79
N GLY A 146 0.84 -24.16 -8.96
CA GLY A 146 1.57 -25.38 -9.33
C GLY A 146 2.85 -25.18 -10.15
N SER A 147 3.28 -23.94 -10.41
CA SER A 147 4.49 -23.65 -11.20
C SER A 147 5.83 -23.86 -10.46
N GLY A 148 5.81 -24.16 -9.16
CA GLY A 148 7.01 -24.53 -8.39
C GLY A 148 8.07 -23.43 -8.24
N GLY A 149 7.76 -22.17 -8.56
CA GLY A 149 8.70 -21.04 -8.51
C GLY A 149 8.70 -20.29 -7.17
N ASN A 150 9.74 -19.47 -6.95
CA ASN A 150 9.78 -18.52 -5.84
C ASN A 150 8.71 -17.44 -6.01
N ASP A 151 7.58 -17.63 -5.33
CA ASP A 151 6.49 -16.66 -5.27
C ASP A 151 6.56 -15.78 -4.02
N LEU A 152 6.04 -14.56 -4.17
CA LEU A 152 5.84 -13.60 -3.09
C LEU A 152 4.40 -13.59 -2.58
N SER A 153 3.61 -14.62 -2.90
CA SER A 153 2.28 -14.80 -2.32
C SER A 153 2.45 -15.09 -0.83
N SER A 154 1.63 -14.45 -0.01
CA SER A 154 1.62 -14.66 1.44
C SER A 154 0.38 -15.46 1.83
N GLY A 155 0.04 -15.52 3.12
CA GLY A 155 -1.05 -16.37 3.64
C GLY A 155 -0.56 -17.66 4.31
N LYS A 156 0.76 -17.81 4.47
CA LYS A 156 1.43 -18.93 5.14
C LYS A 156 2.59 -18.40 5.99
N PRO A 157 3.06 -19.16 7.01
CA PRO A 157 4.24 -18.78 7.78
C PRO A 157 5.41 -18.39 6.89
N LEU A 158 6.05 -17.25 7.21
CA LEU A 158 7.19 -16.75 6.46
C LEU A 158 8.46 -17.51 6.87
N PRO A 159 9.12 -18.21 5.94
CA PRO A 159 10.42 -18.80 6.21
C PRO A 159 11.46 -17.71 6.54
N PRO A 160 12.34 -17.90 7.56
CA PRO A 160 13.30 -16.88 7.99
C PRO A 160 14.20 -16.36 6.88
N GLU A 161 14.58 -17.19 5.90
CA GLU A 161 15.40 -16.81 4.75
C GLU A 161 14.72 -15.80 3.81
N ARG A 162 13.39 -15.64 3.93
CA ARG A 162 12.59 -14.68 3.16
C ARG A 162 12.30 -13.38 3.91
N ALA A 163 12.97 -13.14 5.05
CA ALA A 163 12.81 -11.90 5.81
C ALA A 163 13.06 -10.65 4.93
N MET A 164 12.24 -9.63 5.12
CA MET A 164 12.24 -8.41 4.32
C MET A 164 13.46 -7.54 4.62
N ASP A 165 14.17 -7.12 3.56
CA ASP A 165 15.18 -6.07 3.64
C ASP A 165 14.64 -4.78 3.00
N TRP A 166 14.26 -3.83 3.86
CA TRP A 166 13.66 -2.57 3.44
C TRP A 166 14.61 -1.63 2.68
N ARG A 167 15.92 -1.86 2.74
CA ARG A 167 16.91 -1.10 1.93
C ARG A 167 16.67 -1.29 0.43
N ASN A 168 16.01 -2.38 0.05
CA ASN A 168 15.62 -2.66 -1.34
C ASN A 168 14.39 -1.86 -1.81
N PHE A 169 13.72 -1.11 -0.93
CA PHE A 169 12.47 -0.40 -1.22
C PHE A 169 12.50 1.08 -0.80
N PHE A 170 13.29 1.42 0.23
CA PHE A 170 13.46 2.77 0.73
C PHE A 170 14.93 3.18 0.73
N LYS A 171 15.20 4.47 0.47
CA LYS A 171 16.55 5.03 0.61
C LYS A 171 16.85 5.21 2.10
N LEU A 172 17.51 4.24 2.72
CA LEU A 172 17.84 4.24 4.16
C LEU A 172 19.28 4.71 4.47
N SER A 173 20.13 4.79 3.44
CA SER A 173 21.50 5.33 3.50
C SER A 173 21.79 6.19 2.27
N GLU A 174 22.86 7.00 2.31
CA GLU A 174 23.22 7.87 1.18
C GLU A 174 23.62 7.10 -0.08
N THR A 175 24.22 5.92 0.08
CA THR A 175 24.73 5.09 -1.02
C THR A 175 23.73 4.04 -1.50
N GLY A 176 22.66 3.79 -0.74
CA GLY A 176 21.65 2.79 -1.08
C GLY A 176 20.77 3.21 -2.26
N THR A 177 20.58 2.30 -3.23
CA THR A 177 19.67 2.50 -4.36
C THR A 177 18.49 1.51 -4.27
N PRO A 178 17.29 1.95 -3.88
CA PRO A 178 16.12 1.07 -3.78
C PRO A 178 15.60 0.67 -5.16
N GLN A 179 14.82 -0.43 -5.20
CA GLN A 179 14.08 -0.86 -6.37
C GLN A 179 12.87 0.05 -6.59
N LEU A 180 12.96 0.92 -7.60
CA LEU A 180 11.86 1.79 -7.96
C LEU A 180 10.66 0.99 -8.50
N SER A 181 9.45 1.50 -8.27
CA SER A 181 8.24 1.00 -8.92
C SER A 181 8.28 1.21 -10.44
N GLN A 182 7.36 0.54 -11.15
CA GLN A 182 7.10 0.89 -12.55
C GLN A 182 6.44 2.28 -12.64
N ARG A 183 6.50 2.87 -13.84
CA ARG A 183 5.81 4.14 -14.12
C ARG A 183 4.29 3.97 -14.00
N ILE A 184 3.58 5.07 -13.78
CA ILE A 184 2.13 5.14 -13.87
C ILE A 184 1.77 5.40 -15.33
N ASP A 185 1.47 4.34 -16.07
CA ASP A 185 1.11 4.41 -17.48
C ASP A 185 -0.01 3.42 -17.84
N ALA A 186 -0.40 3.39 -19.12
CA ALA A 186 -1.48 2.53 -19.60
C ALA A 186 -1.10 1.04 -19.74
N THR A 187 0.05 0.63 -19.21
CA THR A 187 0.54 -0.75 -19.19
C THR A 187 0.57 -1.30 -17.76
N ILE A 188 0.48 -2.63 -17.64
CA ILE A 188 0.60 -3.35 -16.36
C ILE A 188 1.47 -4.59 -16.55
N SER A 189 2.11 -5.04 -15.47
CA SER A 189 2.96 -6.24 -15.49
C SER A 189 2.18 -7.50 -15.88
N ARG A 190 2.81 -8.37 -16.69
CA ARG A 190 2.21 -9.61 -17.22
C ARG A 190 1.51 -10.50 -16.17
N PRO A 191 2.07 -10.72 -14.95
CA PRO A 191 1.40 -11.54 -13.93
C PRO A 191 0.01 -11.03 -13.53
N LEU A 192 -0.28 -9.74 -13.72
CA LEU A 192 -1.59 -9.16 -13.37
C LEU A 192 -2.70 -9.49 -14.38
N PHE A 193 -2.37 -10.11 -15.52
CA PHE A 193 -3.38 -10.63 -16.45
C PHE A 193 -3.88 -12.04 -16.08
N GLN A 194 -3.20 -12.74 -15.16
CA GLN A 194 -3.51 -14.12 -14.77
C GLN A 194 -3.34 -14.30 -13.25
N LEU A 195 -4.30 -13.77 -12.48
CA LEU A 195 -4.24 -13.84 -11.01
C LEU A 195 -4.50 -15.27 -10.48
N PRO A 196 -3.68 -15.78 -9.55
CA PRO A 196 -3.74 -17.18 -9.10
C PRO A 196 -4.77 -17.47 -8.00
N PHE A 197 -5.32 -16.45 -7.34
CA PHE A 197 -6.10 -16.60 -6.09
C PHE A 197 -7.62 -16.72 -6.28
N ILE A 198 -8.09 -16.85 -7.51
CA ILE A 198 -9.52 -16.88 -7.82
C ILE A 198 -9.82 -18.08 -8.71
N PRO A 199 -10.68 -19.02 -8.29
CA PRO A 199 -11.20 -20.06 -9.17
C PRO A 199 -11.87 -19.36 -10.38
N PRO A 200 -11.37 -19.57 -11.60
CA PRO A 200 -11.85 -18.80 -12.74
C PRO A 200 -13.31 -19.18 -13.03
N ASN A 201 -14.22 -18.23 -12.80
CA ASN A 201 -15.53 -18.22 -13.45
C ASN A 201 -15.55 -17.02 -14.40
N MET A 202 -15.39 -17.29 -15.71
CA MET A 202 -15.29 -16.24 -16.74
C MET A 202 -16.53 -15.34 -16.81
N ALA A 203 -17.71 -15.79 -16.36
CA ALA A 203 -18.93 -15.01 -16.42
C ALA A 203 -19.02 -13.91 -15.35
N SER A 204 -18.34 -14.05 -14.21
CA SER A 204 -18.47 -13.11 -13.08
C SER A 204 -17.15 -12.67 -12.45
N ASN A 205 -16.02 -13.33 -12.75
CA ASN A 205 -14.77 -13.15 -12.02
C ASN A 205 -13.53 -13.42 -12.91
N PRO A 206 -13.21 -12.55 -13.89
CA PRO A 206 -12.10 -12.81 -14.81
C PRO A 206 -10.74 -12.77 -14.11
N ALA A 207 -9.78 -13.53 -14.65
CA ALA A 207 -8.41 -13.63 -14.12
C ALA A 207 -7.57 -12.36 -14.36
N SER A 208 -7.90 -11.56 -15.38
CA SER A 208 -7.18 -10.33 -15.71
C SER A 208 -7.61 -9.18 -14.81
N LEU A 209 -6.66 -8.61 -14.06
CA LEU A 209 -6.90 -7.43 -13.24
C LEU A 209 -7.38 -6.23 -14.06
N ALA A 210 -6.85 -6.06 -15.28
CA ALA A 210 -7.30 -5.02 -16.20
C ALA A 210 -8.77 -5.20 -16.58
N GLN A 211 -9.17 -6.42 -16.96
CA GLN A 211 -10.56 -6.73 -17.29
C GLN A 211 -11.48 -6.50 -16.08
N ARG A 212 -11.08 -6.93 -14.89
CA ARG A 212 -11.82 -6.69 -13.63
C ARG A 212 -12.03 -5.20 -13.37
N ASN A 213 -11.00 -4.39 -13.57
CA ASN A 213 -11.07 -2.94 -13.40
C ASN A 213 -12.05 -2.30 -14.38
N LEU A 214 -11.98 -2.66 -15.67
CA LEU A 214 -12.88 -2.13 -16.69
C LEU A 214 -14.33 -2.58 -16.46
N LEU A 215 -14.57 -3.84 -16.11
CA LEU A 215 -15.91 -4.30 -15.75
C LEU A 215 -16.44 -3.59 -14.50
N ARG A 216 -15.58 -3.32 -13.52
CA ARG A 216 -15.99 -2.61 -12.30
C ARG A 216 -16.37 -1.16 -12.58
N HIS A 217 -15.72 -0.51 -13.55
CA HIS A 217 -16.10 0.81 -14.05
C HIS A 217 -17.55 0.80 -14.58
N LEU A 218 -17.92 -0.24 -15.35
CA LEU A 218 -19.30 -0.44 -15.83
C LEU A 218 -20.28 -0.75 -14.69
N THR A 219 -19.93 -1.64 -13.77
CA THR A 219 -20.80 -2.03 -12.63
C THR A 219 -21.23 -0.84 -11.79
N PHE A 220 -20.32 0.10 -11.56
CA PHE A 220 -20.59 1.30 -10.76
C PHE A 220 -21.03 2.51 -11.61
N GLY A 221 -21.19 2.34 -12.93
CA GLY A 221 -21.65 3.40 -13.82
C GLY A 221 -20.75 4.64 -13.81
N LEU A 222 -19.43 4.45 -13.71
CA LEU A 222 -18.50 5.57 -13.60
C LEU A 222 -18.54 6.44 -14.89
N PRO A 223 -18.44 7.77 -14.77
CA PRO A 223 -18.25 8.64 -15.93
C PRO A 223 -16.92 8.35 -16.64
N SER A 224 -16.82 8.77 -17.90
CA SER A 224 -15.56 8.74 -18.64
C SER A 224 -14.57 9.79 -18.11
N GLY A 225 -13.28 9.57 -18.31
CA GLY A 225 -12.25 10.52 -17.89
C GLY A 225 -12.43 11.92 -18.48
N GLN A 226 -12.84 12.01 -19.75
CA GLN A 226 -13.16 13.27 -20.41
C GLN A 226 -14.31 14.01 -19.71
N THR A 227 -15.35 13.29 -19.29
CA THR A 227 -16.50 13.88 -18.58
C THR A 227 -16.09 14.40 -17.20
N VAL A 228 -15.30 13.63 -16.44
CA VAL A 228 -14.80 14.09 -15.13
C VAL A 228 -13.84 15.27 -15.30
N ALA A 229 -12.93 15.23 -16.26
CA ALA A 229 -12.02 16.33 -16.58
C ALA A 229 -12.78 17.63 -16.86
N ARG A 230 -13.78 17.60 -17.75
CA ARG A 230 -14.63 18.77 -18.02
C ARG A 230 -15.35 19.26 -16.77
N ARG A 231 -15.94 18.35 -15.97
CA ARG A 231 -16.65 18.70 -14.73
C ARG A 231 -15.73 19.36 -13.69
N MET A 232 -14.44 19.02 -13.71
CA MET A 232 -13.41 19.57 -12.83
C MET A 232 -12.71 20.81 -13.42
N GLY A 233 -13.06 21.23 -14.64
CA GLY A 233 -12.39 22.34 -15.33
C GLY A 233 -10.96 22.01 -15.74
N ILE A 234 -10.65 20.73 -15.94
CA ILE A 234 -9.35 20.23 -16.38
C ILE A 234 -9.45 19.96 -17.88
N ALA A 235 -8.47 20.45 -18.66
CA ALA A 235 -8.42 20.17 -20.09
C ALA A 235 -8.40 18.66 -20.33
N PRO A 236 -9.30 18.09 -21.16
CA PRO A 236 -9.24 16.68 -21.49
C PRO A 236 -7.96 16.30 -22.25
N LEU A 237 -7.60 15.02 -22.26
CA LEU A 237 -6.56 14.48 -23.14
C LEU A 237 -6.95 14.71 -24.60
N SER A 238 -5.95 14.97 -25.43
CA SER A 238 -6.16 15.24 -26.85
C SER A 238 -6.53 13.96 -27.60
N ALA A 239 -7.06 14.10 -28.82
CA ALA A 239 -7.28 12.96 -29.69
C ALA A 239 -5.98 12.19 -30.00
N ALA A 240 -4.85 12.90 -30.08
CA ALA A 240 -3.54 12.30 -30.30
C ALA A 240 -3.10 11.44 -29.09
N ASP A 241 -3.38 11.90 -27.86
CA ASP A 241 -3.07 11.14 -26.63
C ASP A 241 -3.84 9.81 -26.53
N LEU A 242 -4.94 9.68 -27.27
CA LEU A 242 -5.87 8.54 -27.25
C LEU A 242 -5.96 7.84 -28.61
N ALA A 243 -5.00 8.07 -29.51
CA ALA A 243 -5.03 7.54 -30.88
C ALA A 243 -5.05 6.00 -30.92
N ASP A 244 -4.33 5.34 -30.02
CA ASP A 244 -4.32 3.88 -29.87
C ASP A 244 -5.66 3.33 -29.36
N VAL A 245 -6.33 4.06 -28.45
CA VAL A 245 -7.69 3.73 -28.02
C VAL A 245 -8.67 3.90 -29.20
N ALA A 246 -8.49 4.95 -30.00
CA ALA A 246 -9.34 5.22 -31.17
C ALA A 246 -9.18 4.14 -32.26
N ALA A 247 -8.00 3.55 -32.38
CA ALA A 247 -7.74 2.43 -33.29
C ALA A 247 -8.46 1.14 -32.86
N ILE A 248 -8.76 0.98 -31.57
CA ILE A 248 -9.57 -0.12 -31.04
C ILE A 248 -11.07 0.19 -31.23
N ASP A 249 -11.50 1.36 -30.74
CA ASP A 249 -12.88 1.83 -30.86
C ASP A 249 -12.94 3.37 -30.72
N ALA A 250 -13.50 4.03 -31.74
CA ALA A 250 -13.60 5.48 -31.77
C ALA A 250 -14.54 6.05 -30.68
N GLY A 251 -15.52 5.27 -30.21
CA GLY A 251 -16.39 5.62 -29.09
C GLY A 251 -15.65 5.58 -27.75
N LEU A 252 -14.81 4.56 -27.52
CA LEU A 252 -13.96 4.45 -26.34
C LEU A 252 -12.95 5.60 -26.25
N ALA A 253 -12.41 6.08 -27.37
CA ALA A 253 -11.53 7.25 -27.36
C ALA A 253 -12.25 8.56 -27.00
N LYS A 254 -13.56 8.65 -27.26
CA LYS A 254 -14.40 9.81 -26.87
C LYS A 254 -14.89 9.71 -25.42
N SER A 255 -15.07 8.49 -24.93
CA SER A 255 -15.61 8.15 -23.61
C SER A 255 -14.73 7.11 -22.91
N THR A 256 -13.48 7.47 -22.65
CA THR A 256 -12.48 6.53 -22.11
C THR A 256 -12.77 6.20 -20.64
N PRO A 257 -12.75 4.92 -20.26
CA PRO A 257 -12.94 4.51 -18.87
C PRO A 257 -12.00 5.25 -17.92
N LEU A 258 -12.53 5.76 -16.81
CA LEU A 258 -11.83 6.71 -15.93
C LEU A 258 -10.48 6.17 -15.43
N TRP A 259 -10.40 4.87 -15.10
CA TRP A 259 -9.14 4.24 -14.68
C TRP A 259 -8.06 4.32 -15.75
N PHE A 260 -8.37 3.88 -16.97
CA PHE A 260 -7.43 3.95 -18.10
C PHE A 260 -7.06 5.39 -18.42
N TYR A 261 -8.04 6.30 -18.38
CA TYR A 261 -7.80 7.71 -18.64
C TYR A 261 -6.83 8.32 -17.61
N VAL A 262 -6.96 8.00 -16.32
CA VAL A 262 -6.04 8.47 -15.27
C VAL A 262 -4.62 7.96 -15.50
N LEU A 263 -4.46 6.70 -15.90
CA LEU A 263 -3.17 6.11 -16.25
C LEU A 263 -2.54 6.79 -17.49
N ARG A 264 -3.34 6.99 -18.55
CA ARG A 264 -2.89 7.70 -19.75
C ARG A 264 -2.55 9.16 -19.45
N GLU A 265 -3.30 9.79 -18.55
CA GLU A 265 -3.03 11.17 -18.14
C GLU A 265 -1.70 11.28 -17.40
N ALA A 266 -1.41 10.35 -16.49
CA ALA A 266 -0.12 10.29 -15.79
C ALA A 266 1.05 10.13 -16.77
N ASP A 267 0.95 9.20 -17.72
CA ASP A 267 1.92 9.01 -18.80
C ASP A 267 2.17 10.33 -19.58
N LYS A 268 1.09 10.92 -20.13
CA LYS A 268 1.21 12.06 -21.05
C LYS A 268 1.53 13.40 -20.39
N ARG A 269 1.16 13.59 -19.12
CA ARG A 269 1.31 14.89 -18.43
C ARG A 269 2.38 14.90 -17.35
N ALA A 270 2.83 13.73 -16.91
CA ALA A 270 3.77 13.61 -15.81
C ALA A 270 4.87 12.55 -16.05
N ASP A 271 5.06 12.09 -17.30
CA ASP A 271 6.03 11.04 -17.66
C ASP A 271 5.82 9.76 -16.81
N GLY A 272 4.58 9.53 -16.34
CA GLY A 272 4.24 8.45 -15.43
C GLY A 272 4.96 8.47 -14.07
N ARG A 273 5.57 9.59 -13.67
CA ARG A 273 6.27 9.73 -12.38
C ARG A 273 5.33 10.09 -11.22
N SER A 274 4.22 10.73 -11.54
CA SER A 274 3.15 11.11 -10.61
C SER A 274 1.81 10.97 -11.34
N LEU A 275 0.70 11.06 -10.60
CA LEU A 275 -0.61 11.22 -11.21
C LEU A 275 -0.72 12.53 -11.98
N GLY A 276 -1.50 12.51 -13.06
CA GLY A 276 -1.84 13.71 -13.81
C GLY A 276 -2.85 14.61 -13.07
N PRO A 277 -3.20 15.79 -13.64
CA PRO A 277 -4.08 16.76 -12.99
C PRO A 277 -5.43 16.20 -12.52
N LEU A 278 -6.09 15.35 -13.31
CA LEU A 278 -7.38 14.75 -12.95
C LEU A 278 -7.20 13.73 -11.83
N GLY A 279 -6.36 12.72 -12.06
CA GLY A 279 -6.15 11.65 -11.09
C GLY A 279 -5.60 12.17 -9.76
N GLY A 280 -4.62 13.06 -9.83
CA GLY A 280 -3.97 13.65 -8.65
C GLY A 280 -4.92 14.52 -7.84
N ARG A 281 -5.81 15.29 -8.50
CA ARG A 281 -6.81 16.09 -7.79
C ARG A 281 -7.84 15.23 -7.06
N ILE A 282 -8.31 14.14 -7.68
CA ILE A 282 -9.24 13.20 -7.03
C ILE A 282 -8.58 12.59 -5.79
N VAL A 283 -7.35 12.08 -5.92
CA VAL A 283 -6.64 11.41 -4.82
C VAL A 283 -6.33 12.38 -3.69
N ALA A 284 -5.76 13.55 -4.00
CA ALA A 284 -5.39 14.55 -2.99
C ALA A 284 -6.59 15.04 -2.19
N GLU A 285 -7.70 15.40 -2.85
CA GLU A 285 -8.88 15.90 -2.15
C GLU A 285 -9.54 14.84 -1.26
N VAL A 286 -9.53 13.57 -1.67
CA VAL A 286 -10.07 12.48 -0.84
C VAL A 286 -9.20 12.29 0.40
N PHE A 287 -7.89 12.11 0.28
CA PHE A 287 -7.03 11.94 1.46
C PHE A 287 -7.09 13.13 2.41
N ILE A 288 -6.91 14.35 1.89
CA ILE A 288 -6.95 15.56 2.72
C ILE A 288 -8.32 15.72 3.36
N GLY A 289 -9.39 15.43 2.62
CA GLY A 289 -10.75 15.52 3.13
C GLY A 289 -11.07 14.50 4.21
N LEU A 290 -10.57 13.26 4.09
CA LEU A 290 -10.68 12.24 5.12
C LEU A 290 -9.93 12.67 6.39
N LEU A 291 -8.69 13.16 6.26
CA LEU A 291 -7.92 13.65 7.41
C LEU A 291 -8.57 14.87 8.09
N GLN A 292 -9.15 15.78 7.31
CA GLN A 292 -9.87 16.95 7.85
C GLN A 292 -11.20 16.61 8.53
N ALA A 293 -11.81 15.46 8.19
CA ALA A 293 -13.09 15.03 8.72
C ALA A 293 -12.96 13.93 9.80
N ASP A 294 -11.79 13.31 9.94
CA ASP A 294 -11.48 12.35 10.99
C ASP A 294 -11.19 13.09 12.30
N GLU A 295 -12.11 12.96 13.26
CA GLU A 295 -11.99 13.55 14.59
C GLU A 295 -10.73 13.08 15.32
N LEU A 296 -10.17 11.91 14.99
CA LEU A 296 -8.95 11.39 15.62
C LEU A 296 -7.67 11.77 14.86
N SER A 297 -7.79 12.50 13.75
CA SER A 297 -6.64 12.96 12.99
C SER A 297 -5.88 14.05 13.72
N TYR A 298 -4.55 14.09 13.55
CA TYR A 298 -3.74 15.20 14.06
C TYR A 298 -4.20 16.55 13.49
N LEU A 299 -4.73 16.59 12.26
CA LEU A 299 -5.25 17.83 11.66
C LEU A 299 -6.49 18.36 12.39
N CYS A 300 -7.26 17.49 13.06
CA CYS A 300 -8.44 17.89 13.82
C CYS A 300 -8.09 18.14 15.29
N GLN A 301 -7.37 17.19 15.90
CA GLN A 301 -7.03 17.21 17.33
C GLN A 301 -5.98 18.28 17.67
N GLN A 302 -4.94 18.43 16.83
CA GLN A 302 -3.84 19.37 17.07
C GLN A 302 -3.21 19.80 15.74
N PRO A 303 -3.83 20.76 15.00
CA PRO A 303 -3.40 21.13 13.65
C PRO A 303 -1.94 21.62 13.53
N SER A 304 -1.38 22.14 14.62
CA SER A 304 0.01 22.58 14.71
C SER A 304 0.98 21.48 15.14
N TRP A 305 0.50 20.26 15.38
CA TRP A 305 1.32 19.12 15.77
C TRP A 305 2.41 18.88 14.72
N ARG A 306 3.56 18.40 15.22
CA ARG A 306 4.69 17.94 14.45
C ARG A 306 5.11 16.57 14.99
N PRO A 307 5.68 15.69 14.15
CA PRO A 307 6.23 14.42 14.58
C PRO A 307 7.11 14.56 15.82
N THR A 308 6.92 13.65 16.78
CA THR A 308 7.74 13.57 17.99
C THR A 308 8.99 12.72 17.77
N LEU A 309 9.08 12.06 16.62
CA LEU A 309 10.21 11.31 16.11
C LEU A 309 10.67 11.94 14.78
N GLY A 310 11.87 11.57 14.34
CA GLY A 310 12.49 12.11 13.13
C GLY A 310 13.32 13.37 13.41
N GLU A 311 13.64 14.12 12.36
CA GLU A 311 14.53 15.28 12.42
C GLU A 311 13.83 16.54 11.92
N GLY A 312 14.12 17.70 12.53
CA GLY A 312 13.63 18.99 12.06
C GLY A 312 12.10 19.18 12.10
N GLY A 313 11.37 18.33 12.83
CA GLY A 313 9.91 18.32 12.85
C GLY A 313 9.29 17.69 11.60
N ASP A 314 10.01 16.83 10.90
CA ASP A 314 9.53 15.99 9.80
C ASP A 314 9.72 14.49 10.10
N PHE A 315 8.96 13.64 9.43
CA PHE A 315 8.99 12.19 9.64
C PHE A 315 8.54 11.44 8.39
N LYS A 316 9.38 10.51 7.94
CA LYS A 316 9.21 9.74 6.71
C LYS A 316 9.13 8.24 6.99
N MET A 317 8.76 7.45 5.97
CA MET A 317 8.80 5.99 6.07
C MET A 317 10.18 5.47 6.46
N ALA A 318 11.26 6.12 6.02
CA ALA A 318 12.61 5.75 6.42
C ALA A 318 12.83 5.86 7.95
N ASP A 319 12.29 6.90 8.58
CA ASP A 319 12.39 7.11 10.02
C ASP A 319 11.56 6.08 10.79
N LEU A 320 10.36 5.77 10.29
CA LEU A 320 9.52 4.69 10.83
C LEU A 320 10.25 3.36 10.83
N LEU A 321 10.86 2.98 9.69
CA LEU A 321 11.57 1.71 9.56
C LEU A 321 12.79 1.62 10.48
N LYS A 322 13.55 2.71 10.60
CA LYS A 322 14.68 2.80 11.54
C LYS A 322 14.20 2.68 12.99
N PHE A 323 13.19 3.44 13.39
CA PHE A 323 12.64 3.40 14.76
C PHE A 323 12.02 2.05 15.11
N ALA A 324 11.42 1.37 14.13
CA ALA A 324 10.88 0.03 14.28
C ALA A 324 11.94 -1.09 14.32
N GLY A 325 13.23 -0.76 14.17
CA GLY A 325 14.32 -1.74 14.18
C GLY A 325 14.35 -2.64 12.94
N VAL A 326 13.82 -2.16 11.81
CA VAL A 326 13.82 -2.88 10.52
C VAL A 326 14.49 -2.07 9.40
N GLY A 327 15.26 -1.04 9.76
CA GLY A 327 15.99 -0.20 8.81
C GLY A 327 17.34 -0.79 8.35
N GLU A 328 17.82 -1.83 9.01
CA GLU A 328 19.06 -2.53 8.67
C GLU A 328 18.78 -3.84 7.92
N ALA A 329 19.84 -4.48 7.42
CA ALA A 329 19.72 -5.80 6.81
C ALA A 329 19.15 -6.81 7.84
N PRO A 330 18.23 -7.70 7.45
CA PRO A 330 17.80 -8.76 8.34
C PRO A 330 18.97 -9.73 8.58
N VAL A 331 19.10 -10.23 9.80
CA VAL A 331 20.00 -11.34 10.12
C VAL A 331 19.33 -12.63 9.64
N LEU A 332 19.84 -13.19 8.55
CA LEU A 332 19.32 -14.43 7.98
C LEU A 332 20.07 -15.62 8.58
N PRO A 333 19.40 -16.76 8.82
CA PRO A 333 20.10 -17.98 9.24
C PRO A 333 21.11 -18.40 8.18
N SER A 334 22.20 -19.04 8.62
CA SER A 334 23.19 -19.57 7.69
C SER A 334 22.56 -20.66 6.82
N LEU A 335 23.07 -20.85 5.60
CA LEU A 335 22.58 -21.89 4.68
C LEU A 335 22.63 -23.31 5.29
N ALA A 336 23.49 -23.53 6.29
CA ALA A 336 23.57 -24.81 7.03
C ALA A 336 22.41 -25.00 8.01
N GLU A 337 21.93 -23.93 8.66
CA GLU A 337 20.82 -23.97 9.62
C GLU A 337 19.47 -24.10 8.93
N ALA A 338 19.32 -23.54 7.72
CA ALA A 338 18.09 -23.64 6.92
C ALA A 338 17.76 -25.07 6.44
N SER A 339 18.73 -25.99 6.50
CA SER A 339 18.56 -27.41 6.15
C SER A 339 18.19 -28.33 7.33
N ALA A 340 18.13 -27.81 8.56
CA ALA A 340 17.71 -28.60 9.71
C ALA A 340 16.19 -28.85 9.64
N PRO A 341 15.71 -30.10 9.78
CA PRO A 341 14.29 -30.36 9.87
C PRO A 341 13.70 -29.61 11.07
N PRO A 342 12.44 -29.14 11.00
CA PRO A 342 11.80 -28.49 12.13
C PRO A 342 11.85 -29.41 13.35
N ALA A 343 12.23 -28.86 14.51
CA ALA A 343 12.30 -29.62 15.76
C ALA A 343 10.96 -30.33 16.01
N GLU A 344 11.00 -31.65 16.17
CA GLU A 344 9.83 -32.45 16.49
C GLU A 344 9.20 -31.93 17.78
N THR A 345 7.93 -31.53 17.70
CA THR A 345 7.10 -31.27 18.88
C THR A 345 7.12 -32.51 19.77
N PRO A 346 7.51 -32.43 21.05
CA PRO A 346 7.51 -33.58 21.93
C PRO A 346 6.09 -34.14 22.06
N GLN A 347 5.91 -35.43 21.74
CA GLN A 347 4.66 -36.13 21.94
C GLN A 347 4.26 -36.07 23.42
N PRO A 348 2.99 -35.80 23.76
CA PRO A 348 2.52 -35.92 25.12
C PRO A 348 2.62 -37.38 25.57
N ALA A 349 3.28 -37.62 26.69
CA ALA A 349 3.37 -38.94 27.31
C ALA A 349 1.97 -39.51 27.58
N GLU A 350 1.71 -40.72 27.10
CA GLU A 350 0.52 -41.48 27.43
C GLU A 350 0.44 -41.67 28.95
N VAL A 351 -0.61 -41.09 29.55
CA VAL A 351 -0.98 -41.40 30.93
C VAL A 351 -1.72 -42.73 30.89
N ALA A 352 -1.04 -43.79 31.33
CA ALA A 352 -1.65 -45.09 31.56
C ALA A 352 -2.76 -44.96 32.62
N ALA A 353 -3.98 -45.32 32.25
CA ALA A 353 -5.10 -45.45 33.18
C ALA A 353 -4.91 -46.73 34.01
N SER A 354 -4.91 -46.59 35.33
CA SER A 354 -5.14 -47.69 36.28
C SER A 354 -6.49 -47.53 36.96
#